data_AF-A0A848VR56-F1
#
_entry.id   AF-A0A848VR56-F1
#
_cell.length_a   1.000
_cell.length_b   1.000
_cell.length_c   1.000
_cell.angle_alpha   90.00
_cell.angle_beta   90.00
_cell.angle_gamma   90.00
#
_symmetry.space_group_name_H-M   'P 1'
#
loop_
_entity.id
_entity.type
_entity.pdbx_description
1 polymer ?
#
loop_
_entity_poly.entity_id
_entity_poly.type
_entity_poly.pdbx_seq_one_letter_code
_entity_poly.pdbx_strand_id
1 'polypeptide(L)'
;MKRIPVLLSLLGLLFMTAGTSMAQRGMNPEQMKERMTTQVEEAIVALALEGDRAETVRLVLMTQGEKRLDMQTAMRGGRGGGQGRAQQGQSGQGQGDQRAGRMRMREQMQALDQETMTMLKEVLTEDELVKYAEFVASQRPGGRRGNAQIQ
;
A
#
# COMPACT_ATOMS: atom_id res chain seq x y z
N MET A 1 20.75 -14.19 -20.39
CA MET A 1 20.64 -13.66 -19.01
C MET A 1 20.03 -12.26 -19.07
N LYS A 2 18.71 -12.15 -18.96
CA LYS A 2 17.97 -10.88 -19.10
C LYS A 2 17.91 -10.18 -17.74
N ARG A 3 18.33 -8.91 -17.72
CA ARG A 3 18.45 -8.07 -16.53
C ARG A 3 17.06 -7.74 -16.00
N ILE A 4 16.81 -8.01 -14.71
CA ILE A 4 15.60 -7.64 -13.98
C ILE A 4 15.89 -6.46 -13.04
N PRO A 5 16.05 -5.20 -13.51
CA PRO A 5 16.20 -4.07 -12.59
C PRO A 5 14.90 -3.28 -12.37
N VAL A 6 13.76 -3.66 -12.97
CA VAL A 6 12.55 -2.83 -12.96
C VAL A 6 11.50 -3.27 -11.92
N LEU A 7 11.56 -4.50 -11.43
CA LEU A 7 10.53 -5.06 -10.54
C LEU A 7 10.50 -4.44 -9.12
N LEU A 8 11.57 -3.78 -8.68
CA LEU A 8 11.66 -3.23 -7.31
C LEU A 8 10.91 -1.91 -7.09
N SER A 9 10.52 -1.18 -8.14
CA SER A 9 9.94 0.18 -7.99
C SER A 9 8.40 0.23 -7.97
N LEU A 10 7.72 -0.91 -8.14
CA LEU A 10 6.26 -0.97 -8.38
C LEU A 10 5.43 -1.52 -7.20
N LEU A 11 6.07 -2.12 -6.19
CA LEU A 11 5.37 -3.01 -5.23
C LEU A 11 4.71 -2.35 -4.01
N GLY A 12 4.94 -1.07 -3.74
CA GLY A 12 4.45 -0.43 -2.51
C GLY A 12 2.95 -0.09 -2.45
N LEU A 13 2.13 -0.65 -3.34
CA LEU A 13 0.77 -0.17 -3.57
C LEU A 13 -0.38 -1.17 -3.35
N LEU A 14 -0.13 -2.40 -2.88
CA LEU A 14 -1.21 -3.36 -2.62
C LEU A 14 -2.29 -2.76 -1.69
N PHE A 15 -1.85 -2.04 -0.66
CA PHE A 15 -2.74 -1.41 0.34
C PHE A 15 -3.09 0.06 0.04
N MET A 16 -2.61 0.61 -1.07
CA MET A 16 -2.94 1.96 -1.56
C MET A 16 -4.02 1.90 -2.64
N THR A 17 -4.89 0.90 -2.59
CA THR A 17 -6.21 0.94 -3.25
C THR A 17 -7.13 1.92 -2.53
N ALA A 18 -6.68 3.18 -2.46
CA ALA A 18 -7.51 4.36 -2.35
C ALA A 18 -8.29 4.48 -3.67
N GLY A 19 -9.35 3.69 -3.76
CA GLY A 19 -10.47 4.05 -4.62
C GLY A 19 -10.96 5.41 -4.16
N THR A 20 -10.60 6.43 -4.93
CA THR A 20 -11.31 7.70 -5.08
C THR A 20 -11.81 8.32 -3.78
N SER A 21 -11.03 9.24 -3.22
CA SER A 21 -11.32 10.49 -2.47
C SER A 21 -12.69 10.82 -1.83
N MET A 22 -13.76 10.06 -2.05
CA MET A 22 -15.04 10.14 -1.34
C MET A 22 -15.47 8.83 -0.66
N ALA A 23 -15.02 7.63 -1.10
CA ALA A 23 -15.47 6.35 -0.52
C ALA A 23 -14.73 5.91 0.76
N GLN A 24 -13.48 6.36 0.98
CA GLN A 24 -12.70 6.03 2.19
C GLN A 24 -13.02 6.91 3.42
N ARG A 25 -13.95 7.86 3.30
CA ARG A 25 -14.34 8.75 4.41
C ARG A 25 -15.26 8.08 5.43
N GLY A 26 -15.80 6.89 5.16
CA GLY A 26 -16.72 6.18 6.06
C GLY A 26 -16.43 4.70 6.32
N MET A 27 -15.33 4.12 5.81
CA MET A 27 -14.99 2.73 6.15
C MET A 27 -14.52 2.64 7.60
N ASN A 28 -15.26 1.88 8.41
CA ASN A 28 -14.86 1.47 9.76
C ASN A 28 -13.61 0.55 9.66
N PRO A 29 -12.64 0.59 10.59
CA PRO A 29 -11.51 -0.34 10.64
C PRO A 29 -11.83 -1.81 10.36
N GLU A 30 -12.98 -2.31 10.81
CA GLU A 30 -13.42 -3.69 10.51
C GLU A 30 -13.57 -3.95 9.01
N GLN A 31 -14.17 -3.03 8.26
CA GLN A 31 -14.31 -3.15 6.80
C GLN A 31 -12.96 -3.07 6.09
N MET A 32 -12.01 -2.32 6.65
CA MET A 32 -10.64 -2.29 6.10
C MET A 32 -9.93 -3.64 6.30
N LYS A 33 -10.09 -4.26 7.47
CA LYS A 33 -9.55 -5.59 7.75
C LYS A 33 -10.19 -6.65 6.86
N GLU A 34 -11.50 -6.62 6.68
CA GLU A 34 -12.21 -7.56 5.80
C GLU A 34 -11.70 -7.45 4.36
N ARG A 35 -11.61 -6.22 3.83
CA ARG A 35 -11.08 -5.98 2.49
C ARG A 35 -9.63 -6.44 2.34
N MET A 36 -8.82 -6.27 3.38
CA MET A 36 -7.45 -6.77 3.42
C MET A 36 -7.42 -8.29 3.37
N THR A 37 -8.24 -8.97 4.19
CA THR A 37 -8.35 -10.44 4.15
C THR A 37 -8.73 -10.91 2.74
N THR A 38 -9.73 -10.29 2.11
CA THR A 38 -10.12 -10.62 0.73
C THR A 38 -8.95 -10.46 -0.25
N GLN A 39 -8.19 -9.37 -0.17
CA GLN A 39 -7.03 -9.15 -1.05
C GLN A 39 -5.92 -10.20 -0.83
N VAL A 40 -5.72 -10.65 0.40
CA VAL A 40 -4.76 -11.71 0.72
C VAL A 40 -5.22 -13.05 0.14
N GLU A 41 -6.50 -13.39 0.28
CA GLU A 41 -7.05 -14.61 -0.33
C GLU A 41 -6.96 -14.56 -1.86
N GLU A 42 -7.28 -13.42 -2.48
CA GLU A 42 -7.12 -13.23 -3.92
C GLU A 42 -5.66 -13.41 -4.36
N ALA A 43 -4.69 -12.92 -3.58
CA ALA A 43 -3.28 -13.11 -3.87
C ALA A 43 -2.86 -14.58 -3.76
N ILE A 44 -3.31 -15.29 -2.72
CA ILE A 44 -3.04 -16.73 -2.52
C ILE A 44 -3.59 -17.54 -3.70
N VAL A 45 -4.83 -17.26 -4.11
CA VAL A 45 -5.46 -17.92 -5.27
C VAL A 45 -4.74 -17.58 -6.57
N ALA A 46 -4.39 -16.32 -6.80
CA ALA A 46 -3.67 -15.88 -8.02
C ALA A 46 -2.28 -16.52 -8.13
N LEU A 47 -1.64 -16.79 -6.99
CA LEU A 47 -0.35 -17.48 -6.91
C LEU A 47 -0.48 -19.00 -6.91
N ALA A 48 -1.70 -19.55 -6.82
CA ALA A 48 -1.97 -20.98 -6.69
C ALA A 48 -1.19 -21.62 -5.52
N LEU A 49 -1.14 -20.92 -4.38
CA LEU A 49 -0.48 -21.43 -3.17
C LEU A 49 -1.42 -22.37 -2.41
N GLU A 50 -0.86 -23.43 -1.86
CA GLU A 50 -1.59 -24.44 -1.07
C GLU A 50 -0.82 -24.81 0.20
N GLY A 51 -1.54 -25.41 1.16
CA GLY A 51 -0.98 -25.91 2.42
C GLY A 51 -0.20 -24.85 3.22
N ASP A 52 0.91 -25.28 3.81
CA ASP A 52 1.72 -24.47 4.71
C ASP A 52 2.28 -23.19 4.06
N ARG A 53 2.50 -23.22 2.73
CA ARG A 53 2.99 -22.04 1.98
C ARG A 53 1.91 -20.97 1.89
N ALA A 54 0.67 -21.35 1.63
CA ALA A 54 -0.46 -20.43 1.61
C ALA A 54 -0.68 -19.78 2.98
N GLU A 55 -0.61 -20.58 4.05
CA GLU A 55 -0.77 -20.09 5.42
C GLU A 55 0.36 -19.12 5.81
N THR A 56 1.60 -19.45 5.46
CA THR A 56 2.75 -18.57 5.74
C THR A 56 2.64 -17.24 4.99
N VAL A 57 2.27 -17.27 3.71
CA VAL A 57 2.05 -16.04 2.92
C VAL A 57 0.87 -15.23 3.46
N ARG A 58 -0.22 -15.89 3.86
CA ARG A 58 -1.36 -15.25 4.51
C ARG A 58 -0.91 -14.48 5.75
N LEU A 59 -0.15 -15.14 6.63
CA LEU A 59 0.35 -14.56 7.87
C LEU A 59 1.25 -13.35 7.59
N VAL A 60 2.22 -13.49 6.68
CA VAL A 60 3.12 -12.39 6.28
C VAL A 60 2.33 -11.18 5.77
N LEU A 61 1.40 -11.38 4.83
CA LEU A 61 0.64 -10.29 4.22
C LEU A 61 -0.33 -9.64 5.19
N MET A 62 -0.99 -10.42 6.06
CA MET A 62 -1.91 -9.89 7.08
C MET A 62 -1.16 -9.07 8.13
N THR A 63 -0.06 -9.60 8.68
CA THR A 63 0.74 -8.88 9.68
C THR A 63 1.31 -7.57 9.12
N GLN A 64 1.80 -7.58 7.88
CA GLN A 64 2.32 -6.36 7.25
C GLN A 64 1.19 -5.39 6.86
N GLY A 65 0.02 -5.91 6.48
CA GLY A 65 -1.18 -5.11 6.24
C GLY A 65 -1.66 -4.38 7.49
N GLU A 66 -1.69 -5.05 8.64
CA GLU A 66 -2.05 -4.44 9.93
C GLU A 66 -1.09 -3.33 10.33
N LYS A 67 0.23 -3.56 10.24
CA LYS A 67 1.25 -2.51 10.48
C LYS A 67 1.02 -1.26 9.62
N ARG A 68 0.60 -1.43 8.37
CA ARG A 68 0.28 -0.31 7.45
C ARG A 68 -1.01 0.39 7.85
N LEU A 69 -2.04 -0.35 8.25
CA LEU A 69 -3.30 0.21 8.71
C LEU A 69 -3.12 1.03 9.99
N ASP A 70 -2.34 0.53 10.95
CA ASP A 70 -2.00 1.25 12.17
C ASP A 70 -1.24 2.53 11.88
N MET A 71 -0.23 2.46 11.01
CA MET A 71 0.53 3.61 10.55
C MET A 71 -0.37 4.66 9.87
N GLN A 72 -1.29 4.23 9.00
CA GLN A 72 -2.26 5.12 8.34
C GLN A 72 -3.24 5.73 9.35
N THR A 73 -3.71 4.94 10.32
CA THR A 73 -4.67 5.36 11.34
C THR A 73 -4.05 6.38 12.28
N ALA A 74 -2.82 6.14 12.75
CA ALA A 74 -2.05 7.09 13.56
C ALA A 74 -1.89 8.44 12.83
N MET A 75 -1.66 8.40 11.53
CA MET A 75 -1.55 9.62 10.71
C MET A 75 -2.89 10.32 10.48
N ARG A 76 -3.99 9.58 10.37
CA ARG A 76 -5.34 10.16 10.24
C ARG A 76 -5.80 10.77 11.56
N GLY A 77 -5.55 10.10 12.68
CA GLY A 77 -5.85 10.55 14.04
C GLY A 77 -5.06 11.79 14.44
N GLY A 78 -3.81 11.93 13.95
CA GLY A 78 -2.98 13.12 14.17
C GLY A 78 -3.47 14.40 13.47
N ARG A 79 -4.50 14.33 12.61
CA ARG A 79 -5.13 15.49 11.95
C ARG A 79 -6.50 15.87 12.53
N GLY A 80 -6.95 15.19 13.59
CA GLY A 80 -8.29 15.37 14.19
C GLY A 80 -8.40 16.38 15.33
N GLY A 81 -7.31 17.05 15.73
CA GLY A 81 -7.31 18.05 16.81
C GLY A 81 -7.51 19.51 16.35
N GLY A 82 -8.10 19.75 15.18
CA GLY A 82 -8.34 21.08 14.63
C GLY A 82 -9.74 21.59 14.94
N GLN A 83 -10.04 21.80 16.22
CA GLN A 83 -11.19 22.56 16.67
C GLN A 83 -10.99 24.04 16.26
N GLY A 84 -11.80 24.55 15.32
CA GLY A 84 -11.73 25.93 14.81
C GLY A 84 -10.55 26.14 13.84
N ARG A 85 -10.70 26.59 12.59
CA ARG A 85 -11.45 27.75 12.10
C ARG A 85 -11.18 29.02 12.91
N ALA A 86 -9.92 29.44 12.99
CA ALA A 86 -9.56 30.86 13.07
C ALA A 86 -8.11 31.08 12.59
N GLN A 87 -7.91 32.11 11.78
CA GLN A 87 -6.62 32.70 11.34
C GLN A 87 -5.86 31.85 10.30
N GLN A 88 -5.88 32.13 8.99
CA GLN A 88 -5.68 33.41 8.30
C GLN A 88 -4.44 34.15 8.83
N GLY A 89 -3.29 33.91 8.18
CA GLY A 89 -1.97 34.48 8.50
C GLY A 89 -0.87 33.43 8.34
N GLN A 90 -0.45 33.06 7.12
CA GLN A 90 0.68 33.69 6.42
C GLN A 90 2.02 33.60 7.20
N SER A 91 2.78 32.53 6.97
CA SER A 91 4.25 32.60 6.83
C SER A 91 4.77 31.29 6.20
N GLY A 92 5.71 31.40 5.25
CA GLY A 92 6.19 30.31 4.38
C GLY A 92 6.95 29.16 5.04
N GLN A 93 6.95 29.05 6.38
CA GLN A 93 7.61 27.97 7.11
C GLN A 93 6.79 26.67 7.19
N GLY A 94 5.45 26.75 7.17
CA GLY A 94 4.59 25.56 7.30
C GLY A 94 4.58 24.60 6.10
N GLN A 95 5.14 24.98 4.94
CA GLN A 95 5.27 24.07 3.79
C GLN A 95 6.46 23.11 3.90
N GLY A 96 7.52 23.49 4.61
CA GLY A 96 8.71 22.65 4.82
C GLY A 96 8.41 21.42 5.67
N ASP A 97 7.76 21.65 6.81
CA ASP A 97 7.43 20.58 7.78
C ASP A 97 6.44 19.56 7.21
N GLN A 98 5.48 20.02 6.40
CA GLN A 98 4.54 19.14 5.70
C GLN A 98 5.22 18.30 4.61
N ARG A 99 6.30 18.78 3.97
CA ARG A 99 7.09 18.00 3.02
C ARG A 99 7.96 16.97 3.74
N ALA A 100 8.62 17.37 4.82
CA ALA A 100 9.43 16.47 5.65
C ALA A 100 8.60 15.30 6.23
N GLY A 101 7.39 15.58 6.74
CA GLY A 101 6.48 14.55 7.24
C GLY A 101 6.05 13.55 6.15
N ARG A 102 5.79 14.03 4.92
CA ARG A 102 5.44 13.16 3.79
C ARG A 102 6.61 12.30 3.30
N MET A 103 7.84 12.84 3.33
CA MET A 103 9.06 12.10 2.98
C MET A 103 9.30 10.96 3.98
N ARG A 104 9.24 11.23 5.28
CA ARG A 104 9.38 10.20 6.32
C ARG A 104 8.33 9.10 6.21
N MET A 105 7.09 9.45 5.89
CA MET A 105 6.03 8.47 5.61
C MET A 105 6.38 7.58 4.42
N ARG A 106 6.89 8.16 3.33
CA ARG A 106 7.28 7.41 2.14
C ARG A 106 8.41 6.44 2.45
N GLU A 107 9.39 6.87 3.21
CA GLU A 107 10.52 6.03 3.67
C GLU A 107 10.03 4.88 4.55
N GLN A 108 9.15 5.15 5.52
CA GLN A 108 8.57 4.12 6.39
C GLN A 108 7.75 3.09 5.61
N MET A 109 6.95 3.54 4.63
CA MET A 109 6.21 2.63 3.76
C MET A 109 7.13 1.77 2.89
N GLN A 110 8.19 2.37 2.33
CA GLN A 110 9.19 1.64 1.57
C GLN A 110 9.93 0.60 2.44
N ALA A 111 10.22 0.91 3.70
CA ALA A 111 10.82 -0.04 4.62
C ALA A 111 9.90 -1.25 4.86
N LEU A 112 8.60 -1.01 5.09
CA LEU A 112 7.61 -2.09 5.22
C LEU A 112 7.48 -2.92 3.93
N ASP A 113 7.54 -2.29 2.76
CA ASP A 113 7.55 -2.99 1.47
C ASP A 113 8.76 -3.92 1.35
N GLN A 114 9.95 -3.44 1.71
CA GLN A 114 11.18 -4.22 1.68
C GLN A 114 11.15 -5.37 2.69
N GLU A 115 10.64 -5.13 3.90
CA GLU A 115 10.46 -6.16 4.92
C GLU A 115 9.50 -7.26 4.44
N THR A 116 8.34 -6.87 3.90
CA THR A 116 7.35 -7.80 3.31
C THR A 116 8.00 -8.66 2.22
N MET A 117 8.76 -8.04 1.31
CA MET A 117 9.41 -8.75 0.22
C MET A 117 10.53 -9.68 0.69
N THR A 118 11.22 -9.32 1.76
CA THR A 118 12.26 -10.18 2.34
C THR A 118 11.62 -11.45 2.90
N MET A 119 10.54 -11.33 3.66
CA MET A 119 9.81 -12.50 4.17
C MET A 119 9.15 -13.32 3.05
N LEU A 120 8.56 -12.67 2.04
CA LEU A 120 7.97 -13.39 0.91
C LEU A 120 9.02 -14.17 0.11
N LYS A 121 10.25 -13.67 -0.02
CA LYS A 121 11.35 -14.39 -0.70
C LYS A 121 11.77 -15.68 0.00
N GLU A 122 11.52 -15.81 1.29
CA GLU A 122 11.83 -17.04 2.03
C GLU A 122 10.80 -18.15 1.74
N VAL A 123 9.62 -17.79 1.21
CA VAL A 123 8.49 -18.71 1.04
C VAL A 123 8.08 -18.87 -0.43
N LEU A 124 8.23 -17.82 -1.23
CA LEU A 124 7.89 -17.76 -2.65
C LEU A 124 9.13 -17.93 -3.53
N THR A 125 8.94 -18.65 -4.63
CA THR A 125 9.91 -18.74 -5.72
C THR A 125 10.02 -17.42 -6.47
N GLU A 126 11.06 -17.26 -7.27
CA GLU A 126 11.24 -16.07 -8.11
C GLU A 126 10.04 -15.84 -9.05
N ASP A 127 9.52 -16.90 -9.67
CA ASP A 127 8.37 -16.81 -10.59
C ASP A 127 7.09 -16.39 -9.87
N GLU A 128 6.85 -16.89 -8.65
CA GLU A 128 5.71 -16.49 -7.83
C GLU A 128 5.85 -15.05 -7.32
N LEU A 129 7.07 -14.59 -7.03
CA LEU A 129 7.31 -13.18 -6.68
C LEU A 129 7.01 -12.25 -7.86
N VAL A 130 7.32 -12.67 -9.09
CA VAL A 130 6.95 -11.92 -10.30
C VAL A 130 5.43 -11.86 -10.44
N LYS A 131 4.73 -12.99 -10.31
CA LYS A 131 3.25 -13.03 -10.33
C LYS A 131 2.63 -12.17 -9.23
N TYR A 132 3.21 -12.19 -8.04
CA TYR A 132 2.76 -11.36 -6.92
C TYR A 132 2.92 -9.87 -7.26
N ALA A 133 4.06 -9.48 -7.83
CA ALA A 133 4.28 -8.11 -8.27
C ALA A 133 3.29 -7.66 -9.36
N GLU A 134 2.98 -8.53 -10.31
CA GLU A 134 1.97 -8.27 -11.35
C GLU A 134 0.56 -8.14 -10.77
N PHE A 135 0.20 -9.01 -9.81
CA PHE A 135 -1.04 -8.91 -9.06
C PHE A 135 -1.12 -7.58 -8.30
N VAL A 136 -0.05 -7.16 -7.62
CA VAL A 136 0.00 -5.86 -6.94
C VAL A 136 -0.18 -4.71 -7.94
N ALA A 137 0.47 -4.80 -9.11
CA ALA A 137 0.40 -3.77 -10.13
C ALA A 137 -1.01 -3.65 -10.74
N SER A 138 -1.73 -4.78 -10.92
CA SER A 138 -3.09 -4.81 -11.48
C SER A 138 -4.13 -4.20 -10.54
N GLN A 139 -3.91 -4.31 -9.22
CA GLN A 139 -4.79 -3.73 -8.21
C GLN A 139 -4.69 -2.20 -8.13
N ARG A 140 -3.73 -1.54 -8.79
CA ARG A 140 -3.56 -0.08 -8.72
C ARG A 140 -4.71 0.64 -9.45
N PRO A 141 -5.55 1.46 -8.77
CA PRO A 141 -6.55 2.25 -9.45
C PRO A 141 -5.88 3.39 -10.20
N GLY A 142 -5.73 3.25 -11.54
CA GLY A 142 -5.41 4.39 -12.42
C GLY A 142 -4.12 4.33 -13.24
N GLY A 143 -3.72 3.17 -13.78
CA GLY A 143 -2.69 3.12 -14.83
C GLY A 143 -3.13 3.58 -16.23
N ARG A 144 -4.41 3.93 -16.44
CA ARG A 144 -4.94 4.42 -17.73
C ARG A 144 -5.87 5.63 -17.54
N ARG A 145 -5.28 6.82 -17.43
CA ARG A 145 -5.87 8.09 -17.91
C ARG A 145 -4.79 8.86 -18.65
N GLY A 146 -4.45 8.33 -19.82
CA GLY A 146 -3.42 8.86 -20.71
C GLY A 146 -3.50 8.15 -22.06
N ASN A 147 -4.70 8.14 -22.67
CA ASN A 147 -4.85 7.90 -24.11
C ASN A 147 -5.52 9.19 -24.61
N ALA A 148 -4.74 10.11 -25.18
CA ALA A 148 -4.48 10.11 -26.62
C ALA A 148 -5.80 10.21 -27.42
N GLN A 149 -6.48 11.35 -27.30
CA GLN A 149 -7.21 11.87 -28.47
C GLN A 149 -6.16 12.42 -29.42
N ILE A 150 -5.66 11.53 -30.28
CA ILE A 150 -5.23 11.91 -31.62
C ILE A 150 -6.51 11.81 -32.45
N GLN A 151 -7.11 12.95 -32.75
CA GLN A 151 -7.80 13.21 -34.02
C GLN A 151 -7.36 14.58 -34.49
#